data_AF-A0AB35IHY8-F1
#
_entry.id   AF-A0AB35IHY8-F1
#
_cell.length_a   1.000
_cell.length_b   1.000
_cell.length_c   1.000
_cell.angle_alpha   90.00
_cell.angle_beta   90.00
_cell.angle_gamma   90.00
#
_symmetry.space_group_name_H-M   'P 1'
#
loop_
_entity.id
_entity.type
_entity.pdbx_description
1 polymer ?
#
loop_
_entity_poly.entity_id
_entity_poly.type
_entity_poly.pdbx_seq_one_letter_code
_entity_poly.pdbx_strand_id
1 'polypeptide(L)'
;MKERNNNFITHKIIIIIVLLGLIMGALVYQLRLAGEGETTITAKELKGQIVDITHETISLRDDNNIVYTVDCQKAKIKGDELQYGNLVTIKYTGKLEQTTAIQAIDVLGLNVQAVQVRNGGTGNTDATIASHKIAVMVEKMTLEQKIAQLFLARCPESQAVELLSQYQLGGYMLYNRDFHNRTREEVIENIQSYQKAVTIPMLIAVDEEGGTVVRVSNNLRSNKFRSPQDVFKAGGMDAIISDATEKSEFLKEFGINVNIGPVADVAMSKDDFIYQRSFGTDPNETAEFVKNVVKAMNDIKMGSVLKHFPGYGNVADNHTAICHDSRDYDSLVNNDFLPFKAGISAGANSILISHIVVDSIDDQNLASLSPRVSKILRDDLNYHGVIIADDISMASAKAFGSEGEVALKAIKAGNDLIMTSNPQGHISALITAAKNDEICLNSLDRSVMRILTWKSQLGIL
;
A
#
# COMPACT_ATOMS: atom_id res chain seq x y z
N MET A 1 46.93 86.47 33.34
CA MET A 1 46.35 85.94 32.08
C MET A 1 46.91 84.58 31.65
N LYS A 2 48.15 84.18 32.00
CA LYS A 2 48.72 82.86 31.62
C LYS A 2 48.11 81.64 32.35
N GLU A 3 47.75 81.75 33.63
CA GLU A 3 47.22 80.60 34.40
C GLU A 3 45.78 80.19 34.05
N ARG A 4 44.92 81.14 33.67
CA ARG A 4 43.53 80.81 33.24
C ARG A 4 43.49 80.03 31.92
N ASN A 5 44.51 80.18 31.07
CA ASN A 5 44.54 79.50 29.77
C ASN A 5 45.03 78.04 29.88
N ASN A 6 45.93 77.74 30.83
CA ASN A 6 46.37 76.37 31.08
C ASN A 6 45.24 75.49 31.65
N ASN A 7 44.47 75.98 32.63
CA ASN A 7 43.36 75.21 33.21
C ASN A 7 42.25 74.89 32.18
N PHE A 8 42.04 75.76 31.19
CA PHE A 8 41.06 75.55 30.12
C PHE A 8 41.50 74.48 29.12
N ILE A 9 42.80 74.43 28.80
CA ILE A 9 43.39 73.40 27.92
C ILE A 9 43.39 72.05 28.64
N THR A 10 43.76 72.00 29.92
CA THR A 10 43.77 70.75 30.71
C THR A 10 42.36 70.16 30.85
N HIS A 11 41.33 70.99 31.08
CA HIS A 11 39.94 70.53 31.13
C HIS A 11 39.45 69.99 29.79
N LYS A 12 39.80 70.63 28.66
CA LYS A 12 39.45 70.12 27.34
C LYS A 12 40.13 68.79 27.01
N ILE A 13 41.39 68.62 27.42
CA ILE A 13 42.12 67.36 27.22
C ILE A 13 41.49 66.24 28.05
N ILE A 14 41.13 66.50 29.32
CA ILE A 14 40.46 65.52 30.17
C ILE A 14 39.10 65.12 29.58
N ILE A 15 38.31 66.09 29.11
CA ILE A 15 37.01 65.81 28.46
C ILE A 15 37.19 64.97 27.19
N ILE A 16 38.20 65.25 26.37
CA ILE A 16 38.50 64.47 25.16
C ILE A 16 38.92 63.04 25.51
N ILE A 17 39.74 62.84 26.54
CA ILE A 17 40.18 61.51 26.98
C ILE A 17 39.00 60.70 27.52
N VAL A 18 38.10 61.32 28.29
CA VAL A 18 36.88 60.66 28.81
C VAL A 18 35.93 60.29 27.66
N LEU A 19 35.74 61.20 26.68
CA LEU A 19 34.93 60.92 25.49
C LEU A 19 35.51 59.79 24.65
N LEU A 20 36.83 59.78 24.43
CA LEU A 20 37.50 58.68 23.72
C LEU A 20 37.36 57.36 24.47
N GLY A 21 37.47 57.36 25.80
CA GLY A 21 37.24 56.17 26.63
C GLY A 21 35.81 55.64 26.53
N LEU A 22 34.81 56.52 26.54
CA LEU A 22 33.40 56.15 26.36
C LEU A 22 33.11 55.60 24.97
N ILE A 23 33.69 56.22 23.93
CA ILE A 23 33.55 55.76 22.54
C ILE A 23 34.22 54.39 22.36
N MET A 24 35.42 54.19 22.91
CA MET A 24 36.12 52.91 22.84
C MET A 24 35.39 51.82 23.64
N GLY A 25 34.87 52.15 24.82
CA GLY A 25 34.05 51.25 25.63
C GLY A 25 32.75 50.85 24.94
N ALA A 26 32.07 51.80 24.29
CA ALA A 26 30.89 51.53 23.47
C ALA A 26 31.23 50.66 22.25
N LEU A 27 32.38 50.90 21.60
CA LEU A 27 32.83 50.10 20.46
C LEU A 27 33.20 48.67 20.88
N VAL A 28 33.87 48.48 22.01
CA VAL A 28 34.18 47.15 22.57
C VAL A 28 32.90 46.42 23.00
N TYR A 29 31.92 47.14 23.57
CA TYR A 29 30.63 46.57 23.92
C TYR A 29 29.81 46.17 22.67
N GLN A 30 29.82 46.99 21.62
CA GLN A 30 29.20 46.68 20.32
C GLN A 30 29.89 45.50 19.62
N LEU A 31 31.23 45.42 19.68
CA LEU A 31 31.98 44.28 19.16
C LEU A 31 31.73 43.00 19.97
N ARG A 32 31.46 43.12 21.28
CA ARG A 32 31.08 41.99 22.14
C ARG A 32 29.66 41.50 21.85
N LEU A 33 28.71 42.42 21.63
CA LEU A 33 27.36 42.09 21.16
C LEU A 33 27.36 41.50 19.73
N ALA A 34 28.29 41.92 18.88
CA ALA A 34 28.47 41.35 17.54
C ALA A 34 29.21 40.00 17.55
N GLY A 35 30.01 39.73 18.59
CA GLY A 35 30.72 38.45 18.80
C GLY A 35 29.87 37.39 19.51
N GLU A 36 28.88 37.81 20.30
CA GLU A 36 27.73 37.00 20.72
C GLU A 36 26.74 36.92 19.56
N GLY A 37 27.15 36.29 18.45
CA GLY A 37 26.18 35.88 17.45
C GLY A 37 25.13 35.03 18.17
N GLU A 38 23.86 35.44 18.10
CA GLU A 38 22.76 34.51 18.30
C GLU A 38 23.04 33.35 17.36
N THR A 39 23.60 32.26 17.88
CA THR A 39 23.55 30.98 17.21
C THR A 39 22.07 30.64 17.18
N THR A 40 21.39 31.06 16.12
CA THR A 40 20.06 30.55 15.78
C THR A 40 20.22 29.05 15.69
N ILE A 41 19.86 28.35 16.76
CA ILE A 41 19.84 26.89 16.80
C ILE A 41 18.68 26.49 15.89
N THR A 42 18.98 26.27 14.62
CA THR A 42 17.97 25.90 13.64
C THR A 42 17.45 24.50 13.96
N ALA A 43 16.17 24.42 14.33
CA ALA A 43 15.48 23.15 14.48
C ALA A 43 15.47 22.41 13.13
N LYS A 44 15.87 21.14 13.15
CA LYS A 44 15.85 20.20 12.02
C LYS A 44 14.66 19.26 12.15
N GLU A 45 14.29 18.60 11.06
CA GLU A 45 13.27 17.56 11.04
C GLU A 45 13.88 16.21 10.65
N LEU A 46 13.53 15.17 11.40
CA LEU A 46 13.78 13.78 11.05
C LEU A 46 12.42 13.09 10.86
N LYS A 47 12.22 12.47 9.71
CA LYS A 47 10.98 11.76 9.37
C LYS A 47 11.27 10.28 9.22
N GLY A 48 10.37 9.45 9.71
CA GLY A 48 10.51 8.01 9.58
C GLY A 48 9.31 7.26 10.12
N GLN A 49 9.47 5.95 10.21
CA GLN A 49 8.51 5.03 10.79
C GLN A 49 9.01 4.55 12.15
N ILE A 50 8.15 4.50 13.15
CA ILE A 50 8.49 3.90 14.45
C ILE A 50 8.72 2.39 14.26
N VAL A 51 9.88 1.90 14.70
CA VAL A 51 10.28 0.50 14.59
C VAL A 51 10.61 -0.15 15.93
N ASP A 52 10.72 0.64 17.00
CA ASP A 52 10.86 0.16 18.38
C ASP A 52 10.44 1.26 19.36
N ILE A 53 9.87 0.88 20.50
CA ILE A 53 9.38 1.80 21.55
C ILE A 53 9.76 1.22 22.91
N THR A 54 10.43 2.01 23.73
CA THR A 54 10.67 1.69 25.14
C THR A 54 9.99 2.74 26.04
N HIS A 55 10.17 2.63 27.36
CA HIS A 55 9.71 3.66 28.29
C HIS A 55 10.43 5.01 28.08
N GLU A 56 11.64 4.99 27.54
CA GLU A 56 12.54 6.17 27.50
C GLU A 56 12.83 6.65 26.07
N THR A 57 12.83 5.73 25.12
CA THR A 57 13.29 5.97 23.74
C THR A 57 12.28 5.51 22.71
N ILE A 58 12.39 6.09 21.52
CA ILE A 58 11.82 5.50 20.30
C ILE A 58 12.94 5.28 19.29
N SER A 59 12.82 4.21 18.51
CA SER A 59 13.62 4.02 17.31
C SER A 59 12.76 4.29 16.09
N LEU A 60 13.27 5.11 15.17
CA LEU A 60 12.62 5.40 13.90
C LEU A 60 13.53 5.03 12.73
N ARG A 61 12.93 4.47 11.69
CA ARG A 61 13.61 4.14 10.44
C ARG A 61 13.23 5.13 9.36
N ASP A 62 14.20 5.76 8.71
CA ASP A 62 13.95 6.65 7.57
C ASP A 62 13.69 5.85 6.28
N ASP A 63 13.44 6.56 5.17
CA ASP A 63 13.15 5.91 3.88
C ASP A 63 14.38 5.28 3.21
N ASN A 64 15.59 5.55 3.72
CA ASN A 64 16.84 4.89 3.31
C ASN A 64 17.20 3.71 4.23
N ASN A 65 16.23 3.21 5.01
CA ASN A 65 16.37 2.12 5.97
C ASN A 65 17.31 2.39 7.16
N ILE A 66 17.72 3.64 7.37
CA ILE A 66 18.59 4.01 8.49
C ILE A 66 17.75 4.16 9.75
N VAL A 67 18.15 3.47 10.82
CA VAL A 67 17.48 3.53 12.12
C VAL A 67 18.20 4.52 13.03
N TYR A 68 17.43 5.44 13.61
CA TYR A 68 17.86 6.38 14.63
C TYR A 68 17.10 6.09 15.91
N THR A 69 17.78 6.02 17.05
CA THR A 69 17.14 5.90 18.38
C THR A 69 17.27 7.21 19.13
N VAL A 70 16.17 7.77 19.61
CA VAL A 70 16.14 9.07 20.29
C VAL A 70 15.50 8.97 21.67
N ASP A 71 16.04 9.73 22.63
CA ASP A 71 15.40 9.93 23.94
C ASP A 71 14.20 10.86 23.78
N CYS A 72 13.04 10.41 24.25
CA CYS A 72 11.78 11.15 24.16
C CYS A 72 11.18 11.52 25.52
N GLN A 73 11.87 11.27 26.64
CA GLN A 73 11.32 11.48 27.99
C GLN A 73 10.84 12.92 28.23
N LYS A 74 11.54 13.89 27.63
CA LYS A 74 11.25 15.32 27.80
C LYS A 74 10.49 15.92 26.61
N ALA A 75 10.20 15.11 25.60
CA ALA A 75 9.69 15.61 24.33
C ALA A 75 8.17 15.79 24.37
N LYS A 76 7.68 16.86 23.74
CA LYS A 76 6.23 17.06 23.56
C LYS A 76 5.73 16.20 22.41
N ILE A 77 4.95 15.17 22.71
CA ILE A 77 4.31 14.30 21.72
C ILE A 77 2.95 14.88 21.33
N LYS A 78 2.67 14.93 20.03
CA LYS A 78 1.39 15.30 19.43
C LYS A 78 0.95 14.24 18.42
N GLY A 79 -0.35 14.18 18.16
CA GLY A 79 -0.94 13.27 17.18
C GLY A 79 -1.38 11.96 17.82
N ASP A 80 -1.22 10.87 17.08
CA ASP A 80 -1.64 9.52 17.49
C ASP A 80 -0.71 8.91 18.55
N GLU A 81 -1.12 7.77 19.13
CA GLU A 81 -0.29 7.03 20.07
C GLU A 81 1.00 6.51 19.42
N LEU A 82 2.07 6.38 20.22
CA LEU A 82 3.29 5.74 19.79
C LEU A 82 3.01 4.24 19.57
N GLN A 83 3.12 3.80 18.33
CA GLN A 83 2.92 2.41 17.94
C GLN A 83 3.90 2.05 16.81
N TYR A 84 4.37 0.81 16.80
CA TYR A 84 5.14 0.28 15.66
C TYR A 84 4.40 0.54 14.34
N GLY A 85 5.14 0.96 13.33
CA GLY A 85 4.60 1.29 12.02
C GLY A 85 4.09 2.71 11.88
N ASN A 86 3.76 3.42 12.97
CA ASN A 86 3.28 4.80 12.84
C ASN A 86 4.39 5.70 12.28
N LEU A 87 3.99 6.64 11.44
CA LEU A 87 4.88 7.66 10.89
C LEU A 87 5.14 8.69 11.98
N VAL A 88 6.38 9.15 12.08
CA VAL A 88 6.78 10.16 13.06
C VAL A 88 7.64 11.22 12.41
N THR A 89 7.37 12.48 12.77
CA THR A 89 8.24 13.62 12.46
C THR A 89 8.79 14.17 13.77
N ILE A 90 10.11 14.20 13.89
CA ILE A 90 10.83 14.66 15.07
C ILE A 90 11.47 16.00 14.76
N LYS A 91 11.16 17.00 15.58
CA LYS A 91 11.86 18.29 15.56
C LYS A 91 12.99 18.25 16.58
N TYR A 92 14.21 18.54 16.15
CA TYR A 92 15.38 18.40 17.01
C TYR A 92 16.48 19.43 16.73
N THR A 93 17.42 19.58 17.66
CA THR A 93 18.67 20.35 17.50
C THR A 93 19.88 19.46 17.74
N GLY A 94 21.03 19.82 17.16
CA GLY A 94 22.26 19.01 17.19
C GLY A 94 22.54 18.29 15.86
N LYS A 95 23.33 17.21 15.93
CA LYS A 95 23.81 16.45 14.77
C LYS A 95 23.44 14.97 14.94
N LEU A 96 22.89 14.38 13.88
CA LEU A 96 22.64 12.94 13.84
C LEU A 96 23.93 12.20 13.51
N GLU A 97 24.14 11.06 14.16
CA GLU A 97 25.30 10.19 13.95
C GLU A 97 24.83 8.73 13.84
N GLN A 98 25.17 8.08 12.73
CA GLN A 98 24.67 6.73 12.41
C GLN A 98 25.22 5.63 13.33
N THR A 99 26.35 5.87 13.98
CA THR A 99 27.04 4.86 14.80
C THR A 99 26.68 4.92 16.28
N THR A 100 25.90 5.92 16.71
CA THR A 100 25.54 6.11 18.12
C THR A 100 24.29 5.31 18.47
N ALA A 101 24.33 4.61 19.61
CA ALA A 101 23.20 3.81 20.10
C ALA A 101 21.96 4.64 20.44
N ILE A 102 22.14 5.85 20.98
CA ILE A 102 21.08 6.84 21.22
C ILE A 102 21.61 8.20 20.76
N GLN A 103 20.85 8.90 19.93
CA GLN A 103 21.27 10.18 19.36
C GLN A 103 21.45 11.25 20.45
N ALA A 104 22.63 11.88 20.48
CA ALA A 104 22.93 13.02 21.33
C ALA A 104 22.37 14.33 20.73
N ILE A 105 21.05 14.38 20.60
CA ILE A 105 20.30 15.52 20.06
C ILE A 105 19.28 16.00 21.09
N ASP A 106 18.91 17.27 21.04
CA ASP A 106 17.78 17.76 21.83
C ASP A 106 16.49 17.60 21.03
N VAL A 107 15.60 16.72 21.48
CA VAL A 107 14.30 16.52 20.87
C VAL A 107 13.34 17.60 21.36
N LEU A 108 12.93 18.49 20.45
CA LEU A 108 12.02 19.60 20.74
C LEU A 108 10.55 19.18 20.72
N GLY A 109 10.21 18.15 19.95
CA GLY A 109 8.86 17.60 19.88
C GLY A 109 8.69 16.55 18.78
N LEU A 110 7.62 15.77 18.90
CA LEU A 110 7.27 14.71 17.97
C LEU A 110 5.83 14.89 17.49
N ASN A 111 5.61 14.65 16.21
CA ASN A 111 4.28 14.51 15.63
C ASN A 111 4.14 13.09 15.09
N VAL A 112 3.17 12.35 15.62
CA VAL A 112 2.91 10.94 15.28
C VAL A 112 1.65 10.88 14.42
N GLN A 113 1.74 10.16 13.31
CA GLN A 113 0.63 9.90 12.40
C GLN A 113 0.50 8.40 12.20
N ALA A 114 -0.67 7.86 12.54
CA ALA A 114 -0.94 6.45 12.39
C ALA A 114 -1.03 6.02 10.93
N VAL A 115 -0.57 4.79 10.66
CA VAL A 115 -0.73 4.17 9.34
C VAL A 115 -2.19 3.88 9.09
N GLN A 116 -2.69 4.53 8.04
CA GLN A 116 -4.04 4.32 7.55
C GLN A 116 -4.11 3.01 6.75
N VAL A 117 -5.01 2.14 7.18
CA VAL A 117 -5.40 0.90 6.51
C VAL A 117 -6.91 0.90 6.34
N ARG A 118 -7.43 0.12 5.40
CA ARG A 118 -8.88 -0.04 5.26
C ARG A 118 -9.48 -0.78 6.46
N ASN A 119 -10.72 -0.47 6.85
CA ASN A 119 -11.46 -1.20 7.91
C ASN A 119 -12.80 -1.85 7.49
N GLY A 120 -13.00 -2.13 6.22
CA GLY A 120 -14.13 -2.96 5.74
C GLY A 120 -15.54 -2.40 5.97
N GLY A 121 -15.71 -1.07 6.08
CA GLY A 121 -17.02 -0.41 6.16
C GLY A 121 -17.62 -0.01 4.80
N THR A 122 -18.79 0.63 4.83
CA THR A 122 -19.54 1.11 3.65
C THR A 122 -19.37 2.61 3.36
N GLY A 123 -18.27 3.23 3.80
CA GLY A 123 -18.01 4.67 3.72
C GLY A 123 -16.71 5.05 3.00
N ASN A 124 -16.70 6.23 2.39
CA ASN A 124 -15.52 6.77 1.70
C ASN A 124 -14.43 7.30 2.66
N THR A 125 -14.65 7.19 3.98
CA THR A 125 -13.76 7.63 5.07
C THR A 125 -13.16 6.47 5.86
N ASP A 126 -13.28 5.23 5.37
CA ASP A 126 -13.03 4.00 6.14
C ASP A 126 -11.55 3.60 6.26
N ALA A 127 -10.67 4.57 6.08
CA ALA A 127 -9.32 4.47 6.59
C ALA A 127 -9.38 4.48 8.12
N THR A 128 -8.89 3.41 8.75
CA THR A 128 -8.64 3.40 10.18
C THR A 128 -7.17 3.18 10.46
N ILE A 129 -6.81 3.47 11.70
CA ILE A 129 -5.51 3.15 12.24
C ILE A 129 -5.34 1.63 12.26
N ALA A 130 -4.21 1.13 11.76
CA ALA A 130 -3.86 -0.27 11.91
C ALA A 130 -3.90 -0.66 13.39
N SER A 131 -4.66 -1.71 13.72
CA SER A 131 -4.80 -2.10 15.12
C SER A 131 -3.46 -2.45 15.74
N HIS A 132 -3.32 -2.20 17.04
CA HIS A 132 -2.13 -2.57 17.80
C HIS A 132 -1.76 -4.05 17.61
N LYS A 133 -2.75 -4.95 17.53
CA LYS A 133 -2.52 -6.39 17.23
C LYS A 133 -1.78 -6.57 15.91
N ILE A 134 -2.20 -5.89 14.84
CA ILE A 134 -1.55 -5.96 13.52
C ILE A 134 -0.13 -5.40 13.57
N ALA A 135 0.06 -4.25 14.21
CA ALA A 135 1.38 -3.63 14.34
C ALA A 135 2.38 -4.58 15.03
N VAL A 136 1.98 -5.20 16.15
CA VAL A 136 2.79 -6.18 16.88
C VAL A 136 3.07 -7.43 16.05
N MET A 137 2.13 -7.87 15.21
CA MET A 137 2.38 -9.00 14.30
C MET A 137 3.47 -8.64 13.27
N VAL A 138 3.38 -7.47 12.63
CA VAL A 138 4.38 -7.03 11.64
C VAL A 138 5.75 -6.81 12.27
N GLU A 139 5.80 -6.24 13.47
CA GLU A 139 7.03 -6.06 14.25
C GLU A 139 7.79 -7.38 14.44
N LYS A 140 7.07 -8.46 14.76
CA LYS A 140 7.66 -9.79 15.04
C LYS A 140 8.06 -10.57 13.80
N MET A 141 7.66 -10.13 12.60
CA MET A 141 7.98 -10.83 11.36
C MET A 141 9.42 -10.55 10.92
N THR A 142 10.11 -11.59 10.46
CA THR A 142 11.39 -11.43 9.77
C THR A 142 11.20 -10.74 8.41
N LEU A 143 12.29 -10.22 7.84
CA LEU A 143 12.26 -9.63 6.50
C LEU A 143 11.73 -10.63 5.46
N GLU A 144 12.18 -11.88 5.53
CA GLU A 144 11.75 -12.95 4.63
C GLU A 144 10.25 -13.25 4.77
N GLN A 145 9.71 -13.26 6.00
CA GLN A 145 8.28 -13.43 6.23
C GLN A 145 7.47 -12.25 5.67
N LYS A 146 7.95 -11.01 5.86
CA LYS A 146 7.30 -9.81 5.31
C LYS A 146 7.24 -9.84 3.78
N ILE A 147 8.34 -10.21 3.15
CA ILE A 147 8.41 -10.36 1.69
C ILE A 147 7.51 -11.50 1.19
N ALA A 148 7.51 -12.65 1.87
CA ALA A 148 6.64 -13.78 1.50
C ALA A 148 5.15 -13.41 1.57
N GLN A 149 4.74 -12.57 2.53
CA GLN A 149 3.36 -12.10 2.64
C GLN A 149 2.90 -11.25 1.45
N LEU A 150 3.81 -10.70 0.64
CA LEU A 150 3.46 -9.91 -0.55
C LEU A 150 3.01 -10.78 -1.74
N PHE A 151 3.04 -12.11 -1.64
CA PHE A 151 2.74 -12.96 -2.78
C PHE A 151 1.40 -13.67 -2.67
N LEU A 152 0.59 -13.51 -3.72
CA LEU A 152 -0.57 -14.35 -4.04
C LEU A 152 -0.16 -15.30 -5.17
N ALA A 153 0.42 -16.44 -4.80
CA ALA A 153 1.03 -17.33 -5.77
C ALA A 153 -0.01 -18.23 -6.45
N ARG A 154 0.16 -18.53 -7.73
CA ARG A 154 -0.55 -19.66 -8.35
C ARG A 154 -0.23 -20.93 -7.56
N CYS A 155 -1.27 -21.66 -7.14
CA CYS A 155 -1.06 -22.91 -6.42
C CYS A 155 -0.20 -23.88 -7.27
N PRO A 156 0.91 -24.41 -6.72
CA PRO A 156 1.71 -25.42 -7.41
C PRO A 156 0.92 -26.72 -7.67
N GLU A 157 1.22 -27.42 -8.75
CA GLU A 157 0.62 -28.75 -9.04
C GLU A 157 1.09 -29.83 -8.08
N SER A 158 2.35 -29.73 -7.68
CA SER A 158 3.01 -30.60 -6.74
C SER A 158 3.69 -29.76 -5.67
N GLN A 159 3.90 -30.33 -4.49
CA GLN A 159 4.63 -29.67 -3.39
C GLN A 159 3.99 -28.37 -2.89
N ALA A 160 2.69 -28.17 -3.08
CA ALA A 160 1.98 -26.96 -2.62
C ALA A 160 2.11 -26.74 -1.10
N VAL A 161 2.09 -27.80 -0.29
CA VAL A 161 2.29 -27.72 1.18
C VAL A 161 3.78 -27.51 1.54
N GLU A 162 4.68 -28.11 0.79
CA GLU A 162 6.12 -27.97 1.01
C GLU A 162 6.60 -26.54 0.72
N LEU A 163 6.09 -25.92 -0.36
CA LEU A 163 6.35 -24.52 -0.66
C LEU A 163 5.95 -23.61 0.51
N LEU A 164 4.81 -23.87 1.17
CA LEU A 164 4.34 -23.10 2.32
C LEU A 164 5.18 -23.33 3.58
N SER A 165 5.69 -24.55 3.74
CA SER A 165 6.57 -24.89 4.85
C SER A 165 7.92 -24.17 4.73
N GLN A 166 8.36 -23.87 3.50
CA GLN A 166 9.54 -23.06 3.21
C GLN A 166 9.25 -21.55 3.26
N TYR A 167 8.10 -21.13 2.72
CA TYR A 167 7.72 -19.73 2.59
C TYR A 167 6.32 -19.48 3.14
N GLN A 168 6.20 -18.58 4.10
CA GLN A 168 4.90 -18.19 4.68
C GLN A 168 4.21 -17.18 3.75
N LEU A 169 3.65 -17.66 2.63
CA LEU A 169 3.06 -16.84 1.58
C LEU A 169 1.82 -16.03 2.04
N GLY A 170 1.54 -14.94 1.34
CA GLY A 170 0.33 -14.14 1.53
C GLY A 170 -0.93 -14.94 1.21
N GLY A 171 -0.90 -15.70 0.12
CA GLY A 171 -1.99 -16.58 -0.28
C GLY A 171 -1.71 -17.42 -1.53
N TYR A 172 -2.72 -18.23 -1.88
CA TYR A 172 -2.78 -18.94 -3.16
C TYR A 172 -3.92 -18.46 -4.04
N MET A 173 -3.64 -18.34 -5.34
CA MET A 173 -4.60 -18.21 -6.42
C MET A 173 -4.86 -19.59 -7.03
N LEU A 174 -6.12 -20.04 -6.95
CA LEU A 174 -6.59 -21.30 -7.50
C LEU A 174 -7.16 -21.09 -8.90
N TYR A 175 -6.88 -22.05 -9.79
CA TYR A 175 -7.31 -22.06 -11.19
C TYR A 175 -8.16 -23.30 -11.48
N ASN A 176 -8.72 -23.38 -12.69
CA ASN A 176 -9.61 -24.48 -13.10
C ASN A 176 -9.01 -25.87 -12.84
N ARG A 177 -7.70 -26.01 -13.06
CA ARG A 177 -6.94 -27.26 -12.82
C ARG A 177 -7.06 -27.75 -11.38
N ASP A 178 -7.15 -26.84 -10.41
CA ASP A 178 -7.17 -27.21 -8.98
C ASP A 178 -8.54 -27.78 -8.55
N PHE A 179 -9.56 -27.66 -9.42
CA PHE A 179 -10.90 -28.23 -9.23
C PHE A 179 -11.23 -29.35 -10.24
N HIS A 180 -10.47 -29.46 -11.33
CA HIS A 180 -10.76 -30.39 -12.42
C HIS A 180 -10.61 -31.85 -11.97
N ASN A 181 -11.65 -32.66 -12.25
CA ASN A 181 -11.74 -34.06 -11.82
C ASN A 181 -11.54 -34.26 -10.30
N ARG A 182 -11.93 -33.28 -9.49
CA ARG A 182 -11.90 -33.37 -8.03
C ARG A 182 -13.30 -33.48 -7.45
N THR A 183 -13.45 -34.17 -6.33
CA THR A 183 -14.65 -34.08 -5.51
C THR A 183 -14.60 -32.82 -4.64
N ARG A 184 -15.75 -32.49 -4.03
CA ARG A 184 -15.83 -31.35 -3.11
C ARG A 184 -14.93 -31.57 -1.88
N GLU A 185 -14.91 -32.79 -1.37
CA GLU A 185 -14.12 -33.20 -0.22
C GLU A 185 -12.62 -33.07 -0.50
N GLU A 186 -12.14 -33.52 -1.67
CA GLU A 186 -10.73 -33.37 -2.05
C GLU A 186 -10.28 -31.91 -2.08
N VAL A 187 -11.13 -31.00 -2.60
CA VAL A 187 -10.81 -29.57 -2.65
C VAL A 187 -10.76 -28.97 -1.25
N ILE A 188 -11.71 -29.32 -0.37
CA ILE A 188 -11.72 -28.89 1.03
C ILE A 188 -10.47 -29.38 1.75
N GLU A 189 -10.12 -30.67 1.61
CA GLU A 189 -8.94 -31.27 2.25
C GLU A 189 -7.65 -30.61 1.76
N ASN A 190 -7.53 -30.33 0.47
CA ASN A 190 -6.39 -29.61 -0.10
C ASN A 190 -6.25 -28.21 0.51
N ILE A 191 -7.31 -27.40 0.51
CA ILE A 191 -7.28 -26.04 1.07
C ILE A 191 -6.97 -26.07 2.57
N GLN A 192 -7.55 -27.01 3.32
CA GLN A 192 -7.24 -27.19 4.74
C GLN A 192 -5.77 -27.58 4.96
N SER A 193 -5.19 -28.42 4.10
CA SER A 193 -3.77 -28.78 4.18
C SER A 193 -2.86 -27.56 4.01
N TYR A 194 -3.23 -26.63 3.12
CA TYR A 194 -2.48 -25.40 2.91
C TYR A 194 -2.55 -24.49 4.15
N GLN A 195 -3.74 -24.30 4.71
CA GLN A 195 -3.92 -23.47 5.92
C GLN A 195 -3.21 -24.06 7.15
N LYS A 196 -3.10 -25.39 7.26
CA LYS A 196 -2.36 -26.05 8.34
C LYS A 196 -0.84 -25.91 8.22
N ALA A 197 -0.33 -25.62 7.03
CA ALA A 197 1.10 -25.48 6.75
C ALA A 197 1.67 -24.09 7.04
N VAL A 198 0.81 -23.14 7.41
CA VAL A 198 1.17 -21.74 7.67
C VAL A 198 0.81 -21.31 9.08
N THR A 199 1.54 -20.31 9.58
CA THR A 199 1.31 -19.69 10.90
C THR A 199 0.39 -18.47 10.80
N ILE A 200 0.44 -17.75 9.69
CA ILE A 200 -0.48 -16.67 9.35
C ILE A 200 -1.43 -17.21 8.29
N PRO A 201 -2.74 -17.30 8.56
CA PRO A 201 -3.70 -17.84 7.60
C PRO A 201 -3.66 -17.12 6.25
N MET A 202 -3.86 -17.88 5.19
CA MET A 202 -3.68 -17.43 3.81
C MET A 202 -4.97 -16.89 3.20
N LEU A 203 -4.79 -15.93 2.29
CA LEU A 203 -5.80 -15.63 1.29
C LEU A 203 -5.89 -16.81 0.30
N ILE A 204 -7.06 -17.38 0.13
CA ILE A 204 -7.33 -18.43 -0.85
C ILE A 204 -8.29 -17.83 -1.87
N ALA A 205 -7.75 -17.53 -3.05
CA ALA A 205 -8.39 -16.75 -4.07
C ALA A 205 -8.76 -17.58 -5.31
N VAL A 206 -9.80 -17.16 -6.02
CA VAL A 206 -10.22 -17.74 -7.30
C VAL A 206 -10.89 -16.69 -8.18
N ASP A 207 -10.91 -16.89 -9.51
CA ASP A 207 -11.70 -16.10 -10.46
C ASP A 207 -13.07 -16.76 -10.71
N GLU A 208 -14.04 -16.52 -9.83
CA GLU A 208 -15.43 -16.92 -10.07
C GLU A 208 -16.25 -15.69 -10.47
N GLU A 209 -16.11 -15.23 -11.72
CA GLU A 209 -16.85 -14.06 -12.23
C GLU A 209 -18.29 -14.47 -12.57
N GLY A 210 -18.42 -15.62 -13.23
CA GLY A 210 -19.64 -16.07 -13.91
C GLY A 210 -19.44 -16.08 -15.44
N GLY A 211 -20.31 -16.79 -16.15
CA GLY A 211 -20.30 -16.81 -17.62
C GLY A 211 -19.08 -17.56 -18.19
N THR A 212 -18.16 -16.84 -18.82
CA THR A 212 -16.96 -17.40 -19.46
C THR A 212 -15.80 -17.61 -18.47
N VAL A 213 -15.80 -16.89 -17.34
CA VAL A 213 -14.78 -17.00 -16.30
C VAL A 213 -15.40 -17.60 -15.05
N VAL A 214 -15.31 -18.93 -14.99
CA VAL A 214 -15.70 -19.76 -13.85
C VAL A 214 -14.62 -20.80 -13.63
N ARG A 215 -14.33 -21.15 -12.39
CA ARG A 215 -13.34 -22.19 -12.02
C ARG A 215 -14.01 -23.25 -11.15
N VAL A 216 -14.67 -22.84 -10.08
CA VAL A 216 -15.25 -23.76 -9.10
C VAL A 216 -16.59 -24.29 -9.60
N SER A 217 -17.51 -23.41 -10.01
CA SER A 217 -18.85 -23.86 -10.43
C SER A 217 -18.85 -24.69 -11.69
N ASN A 218 -17.88 -24.49 -12.57
CA ASN A 218 -17.72 -25.29 -13.79
C ASN A 218 -17.38 -26.77 -13.52
N ASN A 219 -16.78 -27.05 -12.36
CA ASN A 219 -16.35 -28.41 -12.00
C ASN A 219 -17.24 -29.02 -10.89
N LEU A 220 -17.80 -28.20 -9.99
CA LEU A 220 -18.41 -28.65 -8.73
C LEU A 220 -19.87 -28.22 -8.56
N ARG A 221 -20.52 -27.68 -9.60
CA ARG A 221 -21.98 -27.45 -9.65
C ARG A 221 -22.59 -28.13 -10.87
N SER A 222 -23.89 -28.42 -10.79
CA SER A 222 -24.66 -28.91 -11.94
C SER A 222 -24.79 -27.85 -13.04
N ASN A 223 -24.92 -26.58 -12.65
CA ASN A 223 -24.92 -25.42 -13.54
C ASN A 223 -23.88 -24.42 -13.04
N LYS A 224 -23.01 -23.96 -13.94
CA LYS A 224 -22.08 -22.88 -13.64
C LYS A 224 -22.83 -21.56 -13.39
N PHE A 225 -22.20 -20.64 -12.65
CA PHE A 225 -22.71 -19.28 -12.50
C PHE A 225 -22.82 -18.59 -13.87
N ARG A 226 -23.91 -17.85 -14.07
CA ARG A 226 -24.21 -17.13 -15.32
C ARG A 226 -23.38 -15.85 -15.42
N SER A 227 -23.27 -15.26 -16.61
CA SER A 227 -22.61 -13.96 -16.75
C SER A 227 -23.41 -12.89 -15.99
N PRO A 228 -22.76 -11.80 -15.51
CA PRO A 228 -23.47 -10.71 -14.87
C PRO A 228 -24.56 -10.11 -15.78
N GLN A 229 -24.34 -10.03 -17.09
CA GLN A 229 -25.34 -9.61 -18.09
C GLN A 229 -26.59 -10.50 -18.08
N ASP A 230 -26.40 -11.82 -18.06
CA ASP A 230 -27.50 -12.78 -18.07
C ASP A 230 -28.29 -12.76 -16.75
N VAL A 231 -27.59 -12.64 -15.62
CA VAL A 231 -28.22 -12.51 -14.30
C VAL A 231 -29.06 -11.25 -14.23
N PHE A 232 -28.50 -10.11 -14.64
CA PHE A 232 -29.21 -8.84 -14.65
C PHE A 232 -30.42 -8.86 -15.59
N LYS A 233 -30.29 -9.42 -16.79
CA LYS A 233 -31.41 -9.57 -17.72
C LYS A 233 -32.54 -10.42 -17.16
N ALA A 234 -32.23 -11.38 -16.29
CA ALA A 234 -33.22 -12.28 -15.72
C ALA A 234 -34.01 -11.67 -14.55
N GLY A 235 -33.43 -10.75 -13.79
CA GLY A 235 -34.09 -10.24 -12.59
C GLY A 235 -33.54 -8.93 -12.01
N GLY A 236 -32.84 -8.14 -12.82
CA GLY A 236 -32.30 -6.84 -12.42
C GLY A 236 -31.23 -6.93 -11.33
N MET A 237 -31.08 -5.84 -10.57
CA MET A 237 -30.05 -5.73 -9.52
C MET A 237 -30.31 -6.69 -8.33
N ASP A 238 -31.57 -7.00 -8.03
CA ASP A 238 -31.90 -7.97 -6.97
C ASP A 238 -31.36 -9.37 -7.31
N ALA A 239 -31.42 -9.78 -8.58
CA ALA A 239 -30.82 -11.02 -9.05
C ALA A 239 -29.28 -10.99 -8.98
N ILE A 240 -28.65 -9.84 -9.23
CA ILE A 240 -27.20 -9.65 -9.08
C ILE A 240 -26.77 -9.82 -7.62
N ILE A 241 -27.50 -9.20 -6.69
CA ILE A 241 -27.22 -9.30 -5.25
C ILE A 241 -27.36 -10.77 -4.82
N SER A 242 -28.45 -11.43 -5.22
CA SER A 242 -28.66 -12.85 -4.92
C SER A 242 -27.57 -13.76 -5.50
N ASP A 243 -27.14 -13.53 -6.75
CA ASP A 243 -26.05 -14.29 -7.38
C ASP A 243 -24.72 -14.08 -6.65
N ALA A 244 -24.39 -12.84 -6.26
CA ALA A 244 -23.18 -12.52 -5.52
C ALA A 244 -23.17 -13.17 -4.12
N THR A 245 -24.31 -13.17 -3.42
CA THR A 245 -24.50 -13.85 -2.13
C THR A 245 -24.31 -15.37 -2.29
N GLU A 246 -25.07 -16.02 -3.17
CA GLU A 246 -24.99 -17.47 -3.40
C GLU A 246 -23.58 -17.91 -3.81
N LYS A 247 -22.93 -17.14 -4.69
CA LYS A 247 -21.56 -17.39 -5.13
C LYS A 247 -20.56 -17.28 -3.99
N SER A 248 -20.71 -16.27 -3.14
CA SER A 248 -19.83 -16.09 -1.98
C SER A 248 -19.99 -17.21 -0.95
N GLU A 249 -21.23 -17.64 -0.67
CA GLU A 249 -21.52 -18.79 0.20
C GLU A 249 -20.93 -20.07 -0.36
N PHE A 250 -21.19 -20.35 -1.65
CA PHE A 250 -20.70 -21.54 -2.33
C PHE A 250 -19.17 -21.64 -2.30
N LEU A 251 -18.45 -20.56 -2.56
CA LEU A 251 -16.99 -20.54 -2.48
C LEU A 251 -16.50 -20.80 -1.05
N LYS A 252 -17.17 -20.23 -0.03
CA LYS A 252 -16.80 -20.43 1.37
C LYS A 252 -16.94 -21.87 1.84
N GLU A 253 -17.82 -22.67 1.25
CA GLU A 253 -17.93 -24.11 1.55
C GLU A 253 -16.60 -24.84 1.34
N PHE A 254 -15.73 -24.35 0.45
CA PHE A 254 -14.42 -24.93 0.16
C PHE A 254 -13.28 -24.35 1.01
N GLY A 255 -13.54 -23.30 1.81
CA GLY A 255 -12.51 -22.53 2.49
C GLY A 255 -11.85 -21.46 1.60
N ILE A 256 -12.42 -21.17 0.42
CA ILE A 256 -12.04 -20.03 -0.42
C ILE A 256 -12.58 -18.76 0.26
N ASN A 257 -11.73 -17.75 0.42
CA ASN A 257 -12.03 -16.54 1.19
C ASN A 257 -11.82 -15.24 0.40
N VAL A 258 -11.36 -15.33 -0.85
CA VAL A 258 -11.29 -14.22 -1.80
C VAL A 258 -11.86 -14.66 -3.14
N ASN A 259 -12.75 -13.85 -3.72
CA ASN A 259 -13.10 -13.95 -5.13
C ASN A 259 -12.47 -12.76 -5.85
N ILE A 260 -11.71 -13.01 -6.91
CA ILE A 260 -11.06 -11.98 -7.72
C ILE A 260 -12.13 -11.34 -8.62
N GLY A 261 -12.97 -10.50 -8.01
CA GLY A 261 -14.06 -9.78 -8.63
C GLY A 261 -14.79 -8.88 -7.63
N PRO A 262 -15.76 -8.06 -8.09
CA PRO A 262 -16.32 -8.02 -9.44
C PRO A 262 -15.40 -7.38 -10.50
N VAL A 263 -15.66 -7.70 -11.76
CA VAL A 263 -15.14 -6.94 -12.91
C VAL A 263 -15.80 -5.56 -12.91
N ALA A 264 -14.98 -4.53 -12.76
CA ALA A 264 -15.35 -3.12 -12.71
C ALA A 264 -15.07 -2.39 -14.04
N ASP A 265 -14.52 -3.09 -15.04
CA ASP A 265 -14.29 -2.54 -16.37
C ASP A 265 -15.61 -2.14 -17.05
N VAL A 266 -15.59 -0.99 -17.72
CA VAL A 266 -16.72 -0.49 -18.53
C VAL A 266 -16.50 -0.88 -19.99
N ALA A 267 -17.28 -1.82 -20.48
CA ALA A 267 -17.32 -2.21 -21.89
C ALA A 267 -18.76 -2.24 -22.39
N MET A 268 -19.04 -1.48 -23.43
CA MET A 268 -20.39 -1.30 -23.97
C MET A 268 -20.54 -1.93 -25.36
N SER A 269 -19.44 -2.22 -26.05
CA SER A 269 -19.46 -2.89 -27.35
C SER A 269 -19.20 -4.39 -27.19
N LYS A 270 -19.94 -5.22 -27.93
CA LYS A 270 -19.70 -6.67 -27.98
C LYS A 270 -18.33 -7.05 -28.53
N ASP A 271 -17.70 -6.12 -29.25
CA ASP A 271 -16.37 -6.29 -29.83
C ASP A 271 -15.25 -5.97 -28.82
N ASP A 272 -15.57 -5.32 -27.69
CA ASP A 272 -14.62 -5.07 -26.62
C ASP A 272 -14.22 -6.40 -25.97
N PHE A 273 -12.91 -6.62 -25.79
CA PHE A 273 -12.38 -7.88 -25.26
C PHE A 273 -13.02 -8.29 -23.92
N ILE A 274 -13.22 -7.32 -23.03
CA ILE A 274 -13.75 -7.57 -21.69
C ILE A 274 -15.28 -7.65 -21.64
N TYR A 275 -15.99 -7.35 -22.74
CA TYR A 275 -17.45 -7.20 -22.74
C TYR A 275 -18.17 -8.39 -22.13
N GLN A 276 -17.85 -9.62 -22.57
CA GLN A 276 -18.52 -10.86 -22.11
C GLN A 276 -18.30 -11.15 -20.61
N ARG A 277 -17.26 -10.56 -20.01
CA ARG A 277 -16.93 -10.67 -18.58
C ARG A 277 -17.50 -9.52 -17.76
N SER A 278 -17.62 -8.34 -18.38
CA SER A 278 -18.14 -7.13 -17.76
C SER A 278 -19.66 -7.16 -17.56
N PHE A 279 -20.15 -6.19 -16.79
CA PHE A 279 -21.59 -5.95 -16.65
C PHE A 279 -22.24 -5.49 -17.97
N GLY A 280 -21.48 -4.95 -18.92
CA GLY A 280 -21.91 -4.70 -20.29
C GLY A 280 -22.77 -3.43 -20.48
N THR A 281 -22.71 -2.49 -19.55
CA THR A 281 -23.57 -1.29 -19.55
C THR A 281 -22.76 -0.01 -19.31
N ASP A 282 -23.42 1.14 -19.19
CA ASP A 282 -22.75 2.43 -19.01
C ASP A 282 -22.02 2.53 -17.64
N PRO A 283 -21.11 3.52 -17.48
CA PRO A 283 -20.33 3.68 -16.26
C PRO A 283 -21.13 3.78 -14.96
N ASN A 284 -22.31 4.42 -14.99
CA ASN A 284 -23.11 4.64 -13.77
C ASN A 284 -23.83 3.36 -13.33
N GLU A 285 -24.38 2.61 -14.29
CA GLU A 285 -25.04 1.35 -13.98
C GLU A 285 -24.01 0.28 -13.60
N THR A 286 -22.83 0.28 -14.23
CA THR A 286 -21.68 -0.54 -13.81
C THR A 286 -21.23 -0.18 -12.39
N ALA A 287 -21.25 1.10 -12.02
CA ALA A 287 -20.92 1.55 -10.67
C ALA A 287 -21.93 1.04 -9.62
N GLU A 288 -23.22 1.05 -9.91
CA GLU A 288 -24.24 0.45 -9.02
C GLU A 288 -24.11 -1.08 -8.96
N PHE A 289 -23.79 -1.75 -10.07
CA PHE A 289 -23.46 -3.18 -10.07
C PHE A 289 -22.29 -3.49 -9.13
N VAL A 290 -21.15 -2.82 -9.31
CA VAL A 290 -19.94 -3.04 -8.48
C VAL A 290 -20.24 -2.80 -7.01
N LYS A 291 -20.92 -1.69 -6.68
CA LYS A 291 -21.29 -1.35 -5.31
C LYS A 291 -22.15 -2.43 -4.64
N ASN A 292 -23.17 -2.94 -5.34
CA ASN A 292 -24.07 -3.94 -4.78
C ASN A 292 -23.39 -5.31 -4.64
N VAL A 293 -22.56 -5.72 -5.61
CA VAL A 293 -21.78 -6.97 -5.51
C VAL A 293 -20.79 -6.90 -4.34
N VAL A 294 -20.05 -5.79 -4.19
CA VAL A 294 -19.11 -5.60 -3.07
C VAL A 294 -19.81 -5.67 -1.72
N LYS A 295 -20.98 -5.04 -1.57
CA LYS A 295 -21.78 -5.13 -0.34
C LYS A 295 -22.19 -6.56 -0.02
N ALA A 296 -22.73 -7.28 -1.01
CA ALA A 296 -23.12 -8.68 -0.86
C ALA A 296 -21.94 -9.58 -0.46
N MET A 297 -20.75 -9.34 -1.03
CA MET A 297 -19.53 -10.06 -0.65
C MET A 297 -19.09 -9.75 0.78
N ASN A 298 -19.14 -8.47 1.19
CA ASN A 298 -18.78 -8.03 2.53
C ASN A 298 -19.70 -8.62 3.62
N ASP A 299 -21.01 -8.71 3.35
CA ASP A 299 -21.99 -9.28 4.29
C ASP A 299 -21.66 -10.73 4.67
N ILE A 300 -20.98 -11.46 3.78
CA ILE A 300 -20.57 -12.86 3.98
C ILE A 300 -19.07 -12.94 4.27
N LYS A 301 -18.36 -11.81 4.44
CA LYS A 301 -16.90 -11.73 4.61
C LYS A 301 -16.15 -12.50 3.53
N MET A 302 -16.57 -12.33 2.27
CA MET A 302 -15.84 -12.75 1.08
C MET A 302 -14.99 -11.59 0.60
N GLY A 303 -13.69 -11.81 0.41
CA GLY A 303 -12.80 -10.77 -0.08
C GLY A 303 -13.11 -10.40 -1.53
N SER A 304 -13.37 -9.12 -1.78
CA SER A 304 -13.58 -8.59 -3.14
C SER A 304 -12.32 -7.97 -3.72
N VAL A 305 -12.10 -8.16 -5.01
CA VAL A 305 -11.00 -7.54 -5.77
C VAL A 305 -11.57 -6.85 -7.01
N LEU A 306 -11.67 -5.52 -6.97
CA LEU A 306 -12.11 -4.75 -8.15
C LEU A 306 -11.06 -4.88 -9.24
N LYS A 307 -11.49 -5.13 -10.48
CA LYS A 307 -10.56 -5.28 -11.58
C LYS A 307 -11.11 -4.81 -12.93
N HIS A 308 -10.27 -4.32 -13.84
CA HIS A 308 -8.81 -4.23 -13.71
C HIS A 308 -8.41 -2.76 -13.83
N PHE A 309 -7.96 -2.16 -12.73
CA PHE A 309 -7.62 -0.74 -12.70
C PHE A 309 -6.46 -0.45 -13.68
N PRO A 310 -6.43 0.68 -14.39
CA PRO A 310 -7.37 1.81 -14.39
C PRO A 310 -8.65 1.65 -15.23
N GLY A 311 -8.91 0.45 -15.77
CA GLY A 311 -10.03 0.10 -16.63
C GLY A 311 -9.54 -0.34 -18.01
N TYR A 312 -9.97 -1.52 -18.45
CA TYR A 312 -9.62 -2.03 -19.80
C TYR A 312 -10.30 -1.25 -20.93
N GLY A 313 -11.45 -0.63 -20.70
CA GLY A 313 -12.26 -0.02 -21.76
C GLY A 313 -12.42 -0.95 -22.97
N ASN A 314 -11.94 -0.49 -24.13
CA ASN A 314 -11.93 -1.20 -25.40
C ASN A 314 -10.54 -1.78 -25.79
N VAL A 315 -9.61 -1.87 -24.84
CA VAL A 315 -8.24 -2.36 -25.08
C VAL A 315 -8.26 -3.86 -25.40
N ALA A 316 -7.38 -4.28 -26.32
CA ALA A 316 -7.23 -5.66 -26.74
C ALA A 316 -6.66 -6.58 -25.64
N ASP A 317 -6.67 -7.89 -25.89
CA ASP A 317 -6.14 -8.91 -24.96
C ASP A 317 -4.63 -8.77 -24.71
N ASN A 318 -4.25 -8.51 -23.45
CA ASN A 318 -2.87 -8.29 -23.01
C ASN A 318 -2.18 -9.54 -22.42
N HIS A 319 -2.79 -10.73 -22.51
CA HIS A 319 -2.15 -11.97 -22.03
C HIS A 319 -0.95 -12.38 -22.90
N THR A 320 -0.90 -11.91 -24.16
CA THR A 320 0.10 -12.33 -25.15
C THR A 320 0.95 -11.19 -25.72
N ALA A 321 0.58 -9.92 -25.46
CA ALA A 321 1.29 -8.75 -25.95
C ALA A 321 1.07 -7.54 -25.02
N ILE A 322 1.90 -6.51 -25.19
CA ILE A 322 1.67 -5.19 -24.56
C ILE A 322 0.52 -4.52 -25.31
N CYS A 323 -0.48 -4.05 -24.58
CA CYS A 323 -1.59 -3.27 -25.13
C CYS A 323 -1.56 -1.86 -24.57
N HIS A 324 -1.90 -0.89 -25.41
CA HIS A 324 -1.95 0.53 -25.07
C HIS A 324 -3.39 1.01 -25.00
N ASP A 325 -3.67 1.82 -23.98
CA ASP A 325 -4.84 2.67 -23.90
C ASP A 325 -4.42 4.11 -24.20
N SER A 326 -4.90 4.64 -25.33
CA SER A 326 -4.60 5.98 -25.80
C SER A 326 -5.70 7.00 -25.45
N ARG A 327 -6.71 6.61 -24.67
CA ARG A 327 -7.75 7.53 -24.20
C ARG A 327 -7.15 8.57 -23.26
N ASP A 328 -7.69 9.79 -23.30
CA ASP A 328 -7.26 10.85 -22.41
C ASP A 328 -7.65 10.57 -20.95
N TYR A 329 -6.95 11.23 -20.02
CA TYR A 329 -7.13 11.01 -18.59
C TYR A 329 -8.54 11.40 -18.11
N ASP A 330 -9.13 12.46 -18.66
CA ASP A 330 -10.47 12.91 -18.27
C ASP A 330 -11.54 11.89 -18.67
N SER A 331 -11.37 11.22 -19.81
CA SER A 331 -12.22 10.10 -20.24
C SER A 331 -12.16 8.96 -19.23
N LEU A 332 -10.98 8.59 -18.74
CA LEU A 332 -10.84 7.55 -17.71
C LEU A 332 -11.51 7.97 -16.39
N VAL A 333 -11.29 9.22 -15.95
CA VAL A 333 -11.87 9.75 -14.70
C VAL A 333 -13.40 9.79 -14.74
N ASN A 334 -13.97 10.15 -15.89
CA ASN A 334 -15.41 10.33 -16.06
C ASN A 334 -16.15 9.04 -16.46
N ASN A 335 -15.44 7.97 -16.82
CA ASN A 335 -16.03 6.68 -17.21
C ASN A 335 -15.47 5.55 -16.34
N ASP A 336 -14.25 5.09 -16.65
CA ASP A 336 -13.64 3.89 -16.07
C ASP A 336 -13.42 3.99 -14.55
N PHE A 337 -13.18 5.18 -13.99
CA PHE A 337 -12.97 5.34 -12.55
C PHE A 337 -14.27 5.30 -11.74
N LEU A 338 -15.44 5.48 -12.37
CA LEU A 338 -16.70 5.56 -11.64
C LEU A 338 -17.04 4.24 -10.90
N PRO A 339 -16.92 3.05 -11.53
CA PRO A 339 -17.13 1.80 -10.81
C PRO A 339 -16.10 1.54 -9.71
N PHE A 340 -14.83 1.93 -9.89
CA PHE A 340 -13.83 1.80 -8.82
C PHE A 340 -14.15 2.72 -7.64
N LYS A 341 -14.52 3.98 -7.87
CA LYS A 341 -14.97 4.91 -6.80
C LYS A 341 -16.17 4.34 -6.03
N ALA A 342 -17.12 3.75 -6.75
CA ALA A 342 -18.30 3.13 -6.14
C ALA A 342 -17.92 1.90 -5.31
N GLY A 343 -17.07 1.01 -5.82
CA GLY A 343 -16.58 -0.16 -5.07
C GLY A 343 -15.71 0.22 -3.86
N ILE A 344 -14.84 1.22 -3.99
CA ILE A 344 -14.05 1.78 -2.87
C ILE A 344 -14.99 2.30 -1.78
N SER A 345 -16.02 3.05 -2.15
CA SER A 345 -17.02 3.57 -1.22
C SER A 345 -17.86 2.44 -0.60
N ALA A 346 -18.09 1.36 -1.34
CA ALA A 346 -18.92 0.24 -0.91
C ALA A 346 -18.23 -0.73 0.06
N GLY A 347 -16.90 -0.70 0.17
CA GLY A 347 -16.20 -1.62 1.05
C GLY A 347 -15.05 -2.41 0.44
N ALA A 348 -14.75 -2.25 -0.86
CA ALA A 348 -13.89 -3.19 -1.57
C ALA A 348 -12.52 -3.38 -0.88
N ASN A 349 -12.17 -4.63 -0.57
CA ASN A 349 -10.95 -4.94 0.16
C ASN A 349 -9.68 -4.75 -0.68
N SER A 350 -9.78 -5.03 -1.97
CA SER A 350 -8.66 -5.02 -2.89
C SER A 350 -8.99 -4.44 -4.27
N ILE A 351 -7.96 -3.94 -4.95
CA ILE A 351 -8.00 -3.50 -6.35
C ILE A 351 -6.82 -4.16 -7.08
N LEU A 352 -7.10 -4.83 -8.20
CA LEU A 352 -6.10 -5.40 -9.07
C LEU A 352 -5.80 -4.44 -10.23
N ILE A 353 -4.51 -4.16 -10.43
CA ILE A 353 -4.00 -3.29 -11.49
C ILE A 353 -3.58 -4.14 -12.68
N SER A 354 -4.10 -3.80 -13.85
CA SER A 354 -3.85 -4.47 -15.13
C SER A 354 -2.42 -4.32 -15.66
N HIS A 355 -2.07 -5.17 -16.63
CA HIS A 355 -0.85 -5.10 -17.42
C HIS A 355 -1.10 -4.44 -18.78
N ILE A 356 -1.68 -3.23 -18.81
CA ILE A 356 -1.76 -2.39 -20.01
C ILE A 356 -0.93 -1.11 -19.80
N VAL A 357 -0.42 -0.53 -20.87
CA VAL A 357 0.16 0.82 -20.84
C VAL A 357 -0.99 1.82 -21.01
N VAL A 358 -1.02 2.86 -20.19
CA VAL A 358 -2.05 3.90 -20.27
C VAL A 358 -1.35 5.22 -20.54
N ASP A 359 -1.35 5.61 -21.82
CA ASP A 359 -0.49 6.68 -22.33
C ASP A 359 -0.75 8.02 -21.61
N SER A 360 -2.00 8.25 -21.18
CA SER A 360 -2.41 9.45 -20.45
C SER A 360 -2.01 9.47 -18.97
N ILE A 361 -1.51 8.35 -18.42
CA ILE A 361 -1.05 8.24 -17.02
C ILE A 361 0.46 8.02 -16.95
N ASP A 362 0.97 7.02 -17.68
CA ASP A 362 2.37 6.62 -17.76
C ASP A 362 2.58 5.81 -19.05
N ASP A 363 3.20 6.41 -20.05
CA ASP A 363 3.44 5.82 -21.36
C ASP A 363 4.70 4.93 -21.41
N GLN A 364 5.47 4.84 -20.32
CA GLN A 364 6.71 4.07 -20.23
C GLN A 364 6.55 2.75 -19.48
N ASN A 365 5.47 2.58 -18.72
CA ASN A 365 5.27 1.43 -17.85
C ASN A 365 3.88 0.83 -18.01
N LEU A 366 3.77 -0.48 -17.76
CA LEU A 366 2.47 -1.08 -17.47
C LEU A 366 1.86 -0.39 -16.24
N ALA A 367 0.53 -0.32 -16.19
CA ALA A 367 -0.17 0.30 -15.08
C ALA A 367 0.24 -0.31 -13.73
N SER A 368 0.38 -1.64 -13.66
CA SER A 368 0.82 -2.37 -12.46
C SER A 368 2.28 -2.10 -12.06
N LEU A 369 3.10 -1.54 -12.95
CA LEU A 369 4.50 -1.19 -12.72
C LEU A 369 4.70 0.33 -12.60
N SER A 370 3.62 1.12 -12.65
CA SER A 370 3.67 2.57 -12.58
C SER A 370 3.39 3.09 -11.17
N PRO A 371 4.35 3.83 -10.54
CA PRO A 371 4.09 4.55 -9.31
C PRO A 371 3.00 5.62 -9.44
N ARG A 372 2.74 6.12 -10.66
CA ARG A 372 1.68 7.13 -10.87
C ARG A 372 0.30 6.53 -10.71
N VAL A 373 0.09 5.31 -11.19
CA VAL A 373 -1.19 4.58 -11.09
C VAL A 373 -1.54 4.30 -9.64
N SER A 374 -0.59 3.81 -8.83
CA SER A 374 -0.86 3.60 -7.40
C SER A 374 -1.08 4.90 -6.64
N LYS A 375 -0.37 6.00 -6.99
CA LYS A 375 -0.63 7.33 -6.43
C LYS A 375 -2.03 7.83 -6.73
N ILE A 376 -2.56 7.60 -7.94
CA ILE A 376 -3.96 7.92 -8.25
C ILE A 376 -4.89 7.15 -7.30
N LEU A 377 -4.64 5.85 -7.06
CA LEU A 377 -5.43 5.08 -6.09
C LEU A 377 -5.31 5.65 -4.66
N ARG A 378 -4.09 5.88 -4.17
CA ARG A 378 -3.83 6.33 -2.78
C ARG A 378 -4.28 7.76 -2.52
N ASP A 379 -3.95 8.68 -3.42
CA ASP A 379 -4.05 10.12 -3.21
C ASP A 379 -5.36 10.67 -3.81
N ASP A 380 -5.66 10.33 -5.06
CA ASP A 380 -6.80 10.91 -5.78
C ASP A 380 -8.12 10.17 -5.46
N LEU A 381 -8.06 8.83 -5.32
CA LEU A 381 -9.21 7.99 -4.97
C LEU A 381 -9.27 7.61 -3.48
N ASN A 382 -8.32 8.10 -2.67
CA ASN A 382 -8.26 7.88 -1.22
C ASN A 382 -8.37 6.39 -0.80
N TYR A 383 -7.77 5.49 -1.59
CA TYR A 383 -7.86 4.06 -1.37
C TYR A 383 -6.75 3.56 -0.44
N HIS A 384 -7.13 3.00 0.72
CA HIS A 384 -6.19 2.50 1.75
C HIS A 384 -6.22 0.96 1.93
N GLY A 385 -6.89 0.23 1.01
CA GLY A 385 -6.90 -1.23 0.98
C GLY A 385 -5.71 -1.83 0.24
N VAL A 386 -5.76 -3.13 -0.06
CA VAL A 386 -4.65 -3.82 -0.75
C VAL A 386 -4.69 -3.51 -2.26
N ILE A 387 -3.56 -3.10 -2.81
CA ILE A 387 -3.32 -2.98 -4.26
C ILE A 387 -2.57 -4.23 -4.73
N ILE A 388 -3.10 -4.88 -5.76
CA ILE A 388 -2.53 -6.11 -6.33
C ILE A 388 -1.99 -5.81 -7.73
N ALA A 389 -0.74 -6.18 -7.99
CA ALA A 389 -0.28 -6.33 -9.37
C ALA A 389 -0.81 -7.64 -9.94
N ASP A 390 -1.40 -7.60 -11.14
CA ASP A 390 -1.74 -8.80 -11.91
C ASP A 390 -0.51 -9.72 -12.12
N ASP A 391 -0.71 -10.94 -12.63
CA ASP A 391 0.35 -11.96 -12.64
C ASP A 391 1.59 -11.49 -13.41
N ILE A 392 2.63 -11.10 -12.67
CA ILE A 392 3.89 -10.58 -13.24
C ILE A 392 4.68 -11.64 -14.03
N SER A 393 4.19 -12.88 -14.04
CA SER A 393 4.72 -13.98 -14.86
C SER A 393 4.13 -13.99 -16.27
N MET A 394 3.12 -13.15 -16.55
CA MET A 394 2.53 -12.95 -17.87
C MET A 394 3.55 -12.38 -18.87
N ALA A 395 3.31 -12.66 -20.16
CA ALA A 395 4.23 -12.25 -21.23
C ALA A 395 4.42 -10.74 -21.32
N SER A 396 3.36 -9.97 -21.11
CA SER A 396 3.39 -8.49 -21.11
C SER A 396 4.32 -7.94 -20.02
N ALA A 397 4.22 -8.46 -18.79
CA ALA A 397 5.08 -8.04 -17.68
C ALA A 397 6.56 -8.40 -17.90
N LYS A 398 6.84 -9.58 -18.47
CA LYS A 398 8.20 -10.04 -18.79
C LYS A 398 8.94 -9.17 -19.80
N ALA A 399 8.24 -8.35 -20.59
CA ALA A 399 8.86 -7.39 -21.50
C ALA A 399 9.55 -6.21 -20.76
N PHE A 400 9.28 -6.02 -19.46
CA PHE A 400 9.75 -4.87 -18.69
C PHE A 400 10.97 -5.17 -17.81
N GLY A 401 11.59 -6.34 -17.95
CA GLY A 401 12.82 -6.70 -17.26
C GLY A 401 12.93 -8.20 -16.99
N SER A 402 14.01 -8.60 -16.33
CA SER A 402 14.10 -9.94 -15.73
C SER A 402 13.03 -10.15 -14.66
N GLU A 403 12.73 -11.40 -14.34
CA GLU A 403 11.69 -11.77 -13.36
C GLU A 403 11.87 -11.04 -12.00
N GLY A 404 13.10 -10.99 -11.49
CA GLY A 404 13.42 -10.27 -10.25
C GLY A 404 13.25 -8.75 -10.36
N GLU A 405 13.63 -8.16 -11.49
CA GLU A 405 13.47 -6.72 -11.73
C GLU A 405 12.00 -6.32 -11.84
N VAL A 406 11.16 -7.15 -12.48
CA VAL A 406 9.72 -6.89 -12.59
C VAL A 406 9.05 -6.94 -11.21
N ALA A 407 9.39 -7.93 -10.37
CA ALA A 407 8.91 -7.99 -9.00
C ALA A 407 9.32 -6.75 -8.19
N LEU A 408 10.58 -6.33 -8.30
CA LEU A 408 11.07 -5.12 -7.62
C LEU A 408 10.37 -3.85 -8.12
N LYS A 409 10.15 -3.73 -9.43
CA LYS A 409 9.39 -2.63 -10.03
C LYS A 409 7.95 -2.60 -9.52
N ALA A 410 7.28 -3.75 -9.41
CA ALA A 410 5.92 -3.82 -8.87
C ALA A 410 5.85 -3.32 -7.42
N ILE A 411 6.80 -3.69 -6.56
CA ILE A 411 6.85 -3.17 -5.18
C ILE A 411 7.14 -1.67 -5.15
N LYS A 412 8.12 -1.20 -5.95
CA LYS A 412 8.44 0.24 -6.07
C LYS A 412 7.28 1.05 -6.65
N ALA A 413 6.45 0.43 -7.48
CA ALA A 413 5.22 1.01 -8.00
C ALA A 413 4.13 1.14 -6.95
N GLY A 414 4.28 0.58 -5.74
CA GLY A 414 3.33 0.75 -4.64
C GLY A 414 2.28 -0.36 -4.53
N ASN A 415 2.48 -1.50 -5.19
CA ASN A 415 1.66 -2.68 -4.98
C ASN A 415 1.94 -3.27 -3.58
N ASP A 416 0.88 -3.69 -2.89
CA ASP A 416 1.02 -4.39 -1.60
C ASP A 416 1.14 -5.91 -1.81
N LEU A 417 0.46 -6.44 -2.82
CA LEU A 417 0.43 -7.86 -3.16
C LEU A 417 0.77 -8.06 -4.64
N ILE A 418 1.42 -9.16 -4.97
CA ILE A 418 1.83 -9.51 -6.34
C ILE A 418 1.31 -10.90 -6.66
N MET A 419 0.57 -11.02 -7.75
CA MET A 419 0.25 -12.33 -8.34
C MET A 419 1.49 -12.88 -9.05
N THR A 420 1.76 -14.17 -8.87
CA THR A 420 2.95 -14.80 -9.48
C THR A 420 2.76 -16.30 -9.70
N SER A 421 3.34 -16.81 -10.77
CA SER A 421 3.51 -18.24 -11.04
C SER A 421 4.92 -18.76 -10.70
N ASN A 422 5.86 -17.88 -10.30
CA ASN A 422 7.20 -18.24 -9.82
C ASN A 422 7.53 -17.56 -8.47
N PRO A 423 6.85 -17.94 -7.36
CA PRO A 423 7.05 -17.30 -6.07
C PRO A 423 8.49 -17.44 -5.53
N GLN A 424 9.15 -18.59 -5.68
CA GLN A 424 10.51 -18.78 -5.13
C GLN A 424 11.52 -17.81 -5.74
N GLY A 425 11.51 -17.66 -7.08
CA GLY A 425 12.40 -16.75 -7.79
C GLY A 425 12.18 -15.30 -7.37
N HIS A 426 10.93 -14.85 -7.34
CA HIS A 426 10.59 -13.48 -6.96
C HIS A 426 10.88 -13.18 -5.48
N ILE A 427 10.60 -14.10 -4.55
CA ILE A 427 10.93 -13.94 -3.13
C ILE A 427 12.44 -13.79 -2.95
N SER A 428 13.24 -14.67 -3.56
CA SER A 428 14.70 -14.62 -3.48
C SER A 428 15.26 -13.28 -4.01
N ALA A 429 14.73 -12.81 -5.14
CA ALA A 429 15.11 -11.53 -5.72
C ALA A 429 14.76 -10.34 -4.81
N LEU A 430 13.55 -10.32 -4.25
CA LEU A 430 13.14 -9.24 -3.34
C LEU A 430 13.89 -9.25 -2.01
N ILE A 431 14.25 -10.43 -1.47
CA ILE A 431 15.10 -10.52 -0.27
C ILE A 431 16.47 -9.92 -0.56
N THR A 432 17.05 -10.22 -1.72
CA THR A 432 18.34 -9.65 -2.14
C THR A 432 18.24 -8.13 -2.30
N ALA A 433 17.22 -7.64 -3.00
CA ALA A 433 16.98 -6.22 -3.18
C ALA A 433 16.78 -5.48 -1.84
N ALA A 434 16.04 -6.07 -0.90
CA ALA A 434 15.87 -5.50 0.43
C ALA A 434 17.19 -5.44 1.23
N LYS A 435 18.03 -6.48 1.13
CA LYS A 435 19.37 -6.50 1.78
C LYS A 435 20.35 -5.50 1.17
N ASN A 436 20.10 -5.07 -0.07
CA ASN A 436 20.86 -4.05 -0.78
C ASN A 436 20.25 -2.63 -0.64
N ASP A 437 19.29 -2.43 0.27
CA ASP A 437 18.56 -1.17 0.47
C ASP A 437 17.82 -0.65 -0.76
N GLU A 438 17.49 -1.53 -1.71
CA GLU A 438 16.72 -1.16 -2.91
C GLU A 438 15.22 -1.12 -2.64
N ILE A 439 14.78 -1.62 -1.48
CA ILE A 439 13.39 -1.59 -1.02
C ILE A 439 13.32 -0.74 0.25
N CYS A 440 12.43 0.25 0.25
CA CYS A 440 12.09 0.98 1.46
C CYS A 440 11.31 0.06 2.41
N LEU A 441 11.93 -0.31 3.54
CA LEU A 441 11.34 -1.23 4.51
C LEU A 441 10.12 -0.65 5.22
N ASN A 442 10.00 0.68 5.29
CA ASN A 442 8.79 1.34 5.79
C ASN A 442 7.60 1.09 4.87
N SER A 443 7.81 1.17 3.55
CA SER A 443 6.78 0.83 2.57
C SER A 443 6.40 -0.65 2.65
N LEU A 444 7.39 -1.54 2.81
CA LEU A 444 7.16 -2.96 3.03
C LEU A 444 6.26 -3.23 4.23
N ASP A 445 6.57 -2.64 5.39
CA ASP A 445 5.77 -2.82 6.61
C ASP A 445 4.32 -2.36 6.41
N ARG A 446 4.12 -1.21 5.75
CA ARG A 446 2.76 -0.72 5.43
C ARG A 446 1.99 -1.67 4.52
N SER A 447 2.63 -2.23 3.50
CA SER A 447 2.01 -3.23 2.62
C SER A 447 1.57 -4.46 3.42
N VAL A 448 2.45 -5.00 4.28
CA VAL A 448 2.13 -6.15 5.14
C VAL A 448 1.01 -5.80 6.12
N MET A 449 1.00 -4.60 6.72
CA MET A 449 -0.09 -4.15 7.59
C MET A 449 -1.44 -4.13 6.87
N ARG A 450 -1.50 -3.69 5.60
CA ARG A 450 -2.74 -3.75 4.80
C ARG A 450 -3.19 -5.18 4.54
N ILE A 451 -2.26 -6.07 4.19
CA ILE A 451 -2.56 -7.49 3.93
C ILE A 451 -3.10 -8.17 5.20
N LEU A 452 -2.43 -7.99 6.34
CA LEU A 452 -2.90 -8.58 7.60
C LEU A 452 -4.22 -7.95 8.05
N THR A 453 -4.42 -6.64 7.83
CA THR A 453 -5.72 -6.01 8.11
C THR A 453 -6.83 -6.59 7.23
N TRP A 454 -6.57 -6.83 5.94
CA TRP A 454 -7.52 -7.51 5.06
C TRP A 454 -7.86 -8.91 5.59
N LYS A 455 -6.85 -9.72 5.96
CA LYS A 455 -7.07 -11.04 6.58
C LYS A 455 -7.92 -10.94 7.86
N SER A 456 -7.69 -9.93 8.69
CA SER A 456 -8.50 -9.67 9.88
C SER A 456 -9.97 -9.34 9.54
N GLN A 457 -10.23 -8.55 8.49
CA GLN A 457 -11.59 -8.22 8.04
C GLN A 457 -12.36 -9.46 7.57
N LEU A 458 -11.67 -10.37 6.89
CA LEU A 458 -12.25 -11.65 6.47
C LEU A 458 -12.53 -12.61 7.64
N GLY A 459 -12.02 -12.27 8.85
CA GLY A 459 -12.16 -13.09 10.05
C GLY A 459 -11.26 -14.33 10.02
N ILE A 460 -10.16 -14.28 9.28
CA ILE A 460 -9.23 -15.42 9.14
C ILE A 460 -7.92 -15.23 9.92
N LEU A 461 -7.69 -14.09 10.59
CA LEU A 461 -6.41 -13.76 11.24
C LEU A 461 -6.35 -13.95 12.77
#